data_AF-A0A0S7YJQ4-F1
#
_entry.id   AF-A0A0S7YJQ4-F1
#
_cell.length_a   1.000
_cell.length_b   1.000
_cell.length_c   1.000
_cell.angle_alpha   90.00
_cell.angle_beta   90.00
_cell.angle_gamma   90.00
#
_symmetry.space_group_name_H-M   'P 1'
#
loop_
_entity.id
_entity.type
_entity.pdbx_description
1 polymer ?
#
loop_
_entity_poly.entity_id
_entity_poly.type
_entity_poly.pdbx_seq_one_letter_code
_entity_poly.pdbx_strand_id
1 'polypeptide(L)'
;MFDPENNALTENPVPSSRKAVWGWALYDWANSAFATSVMAGFFPIFFKQYWSLGADTSLSTARLGFGNSLASLLIAAMAPVMGAIADRGAARKKFLMTFAYLGVLMTALLYVVGQGQWLLALSVYVAAAIGFSGSIVFYDSLLPAVASETNIDFISSLGYSLGYLGGGL
;
A
#
# COMPACT_ATOMS: atom_id res chain seq x y z
N MET A 1 19.34 -19.77 -47.89
CA MET A 1 17.89 -19.94 -47.99
C MET A 1 17.31 -19.49 -46.65
N PHE A 2 16.87 -18.23 -46.59
CA PHE A 2 16.17 -17.70 -45.43
C PHE A 2 14.75 -18.24 -45.50
N ASP A 3 14.30 -18.89 -44.43
CA ASP A 3 12.91 -19.31 -44.27
C ASP A 3 12.16 -18.20 -43.50
N PRO A 4 11.25 -17.45 -44.15
CA PRO A 4 10.52 -16.35 -43.53
C PRO A 4 9.20 -16.79 -42.86
N GLU A 5 8.90 -18.09 -42.77
CA GLU A 5 7.59 -18.60 -42.31
C GLU A 5 7.59 -19.20 -40.89
N ASN A 6 8.42 -18.73 -39.96
CA ASN A 6 8.14 -18.95 -38.53
C ASN A 6 7.51 -17.70 -37.92
N ASN A 7 6.35 -17.38 -38.48
CA ASN A 7 5.41 -16.37 -38.05
C ASN A 7 5.06 -16.59 -36.59
N ALA A 8 5.47 -15.63 -35.76
CA ALA A 8 4.86 -15.22 -34.50
C ALA A 8 3.92 -16.27 -33.90
N LEU A 9 4.43 -17.07 -32.95
CA LEU A 9 3.57 -17.66 -31.95
C LEU A 9 2.78 -16.52 -31.33
N THR A 10 1.51 -16.43 -31.69
CA THR A 10 0.53 -15.53 -31.12
C THR A 10 0.51 -15.78 -29.61
N GLU A 11 1.31 -15.04 -28.86
CA GLU A 11 1.02 -14.79 -27.46
C GLU A 11 -0.31 -14.04 -27.45
N ASN A 12 -1.39 -14.81 -27.41
CA ASN A 12 -2.71 -14.25 -27.20
C ASN A 12 -2.61 -13.47 -25.88
N PRO A 13 -2.73 -12.13 -25.90
CA PRO A 13 -2.70 -11.37 -24.66
C PRO A 13 -3.82 -11.92 -23.79
N VAL A 14 -3.48 -12.42 -22.60
CA VAL A 14 -4.48 -12.94 -21.66
C VAL A 14 -5.56 -11.86 -21.52
N PRO A 15 -6.82 -12.13 -21.92
CA PRO A 15 -7.85 -11.11 -21.84
C PRO A 15 -7.99 -10.70 -20.37
N SER A 16 -7.67 -9.43 -20.08
CA SER A 16 -7.80 -8.90 -18.73
C SER A 16 -9.27 -9.00 -18.33
N SER A 17 -9.57 -9.89 -17.37
CA SER A 17 -10.93 -10.00 -16.86
C SER A 17 -11.35 -8.63 -16.34
N ARG A 18 -12.44 -8.07 -16.85
CA ARG A 18 -12.97 -6.77 -16.40
C ARG A 18 -13.06 -6.69 -14.87
N LYS A 19 -13.37 -7.82 -14.21
CA LYS A 19 -13.40 -7.92 -12.73
C LYS A 19 -12.01 -7.73 -12.10
N ALA A 20 -10.96 -8.27 -12.72
CA ALA A 20 -9.58 -8.12 -12.25
C ALA A 20 -9.10 -6.67 -12.39
N VAL A 21 -9.40 -6.02 -13.53
CA VAL A 21 -9.04 -4.61 -13.77
C VAL A 21 -9.70 -3.69 -12.74
N TRP A 22 -11.01 -3.82 -12.55
CA TRP A 22 -11.73 -3.02 -11.56
C TRP A 22 -11.31 -3.33 -10.12
N GLY A 23 -11.03 -4.60 -9.80
CA GLY A 23 -10.54 -4.98 -8.48
C GLY A 23 -9.18 -4.37 -8.16
N TRP A 24 -8.28 -4.33 -9.15
CA TRP A 24 -6.98 -3.68 -9.02
C TRP A 24 -7.15 -2.17 -8.86
N ALA A 25 -7.93 -1.52 -9.75
CA ALA A 25 -8.12 -0.07 -9.70
C ALA A 25 -8.85 0.43 -8.43
N LEU A 26 -9.81 -0.34 -7.90
CA LEU A 26 -10.45 -0.03 -6.61
C LEU A 26 -9.51 -0.20 -5.43
N TYR A 27 -8.56 -1.14 -5.52
CA TYR A 27 -7.54 -1.29 -4.48
C TYR A 27 -6.57 -0.12 -4.49
N ASP A 28 -6.20 0.39 -5.67
CA ASP A 28 -5.44 1.64 -5.82
C ASP A 28 -6.12 2.81 -5.10
N TRP A 29 -7.41 3.00 -5.40
CA TRP A 29 -8.25 4.03 -4.81
C TRP A 29 -8.25 3.95 -3.28
N ALA A 30 -8.43 2.74 -2.73
CA ALA A 30 -8.41 2.52 -1.29
C ALA A 30 -7.04 2.82 -0.65
N ASN A 31 -5.94 2.45 -1.32
CA ASN A 31 -4.59 2.77 -0.84
C ASN A 31 -4.34 4.27 -0.81
N SER A 32 -4.75 5.00 -1.84
CA SER A 32 -4.62 6.45 -1.88
C SER A 32 -5.41 7.12 -0.77
N ALA A 33 -6.66 6.71 -0.55
CA ALA A 33 -7.48 7.20 0.56
C ALA A 33 -6.83 6.92 1.92
N PHE A 34 -6.24 5.73 2.11
CA PHE A 34 -5.50 5.44 3.35
C PHE A 34 -4.30 6.38 3.55
N ALA A 35 -3.48 6.56 2.50
CA ALA A 35 -2.29 7.40 2.57
C ALA A 35 -2.63 8.86 2.88
N THR A 36 -3.65 9.42 2.25
CA THR A 36 -4.01 10.83 2.44
C THR A 36 -4.82 11.05 3.71
N SER A 37 -5.86 10.25 3.96
CA SER A 37 -6.75 10.47 5.10
C SER A 37 -6.12 9.98 6.39
N VAL A 38 -5.50 8.80 6.43
CA VAL A 38 -4.95 8.23 7.68
C VAL A 38 -3.53 8.72 7.92
N MET A 39 -2.61 8.47 6.99
CA MET A 39 -1.19 8.74 7.23
C MET A 39 -0.84 10.23 7.20
N ALA A 40 -1.38 10.98 6.23
CA ALA A 40 -1.07 12.40 6.08
C ALA A 40 -1.99 13.32 6.90
N GLY A 41 -3.30 13.06 6.89
CA GLY A 41 -4.29 13.91 7.54
C GLY A 41 -4.51 13.58 9.02
N PHE A 42 -5.14 12.45 9.28
CA PHE A 42 -5.64 12.08 10.60
C PHE A 42 -4.51 11.85 11.61
N PHE A 43 -3.57 10.95 11.31
CA PHE A 43 -2.63 10.47 12.30
C PHE A 43 -1.73 11.57 12.88
N PRO A 44 -1.09 12.47 12.10
CA PRO A 44 -0.22 13.50 12.67
C PRO A 44 -0.98 14.49 13.55
N ILE A 45 -2.20 14.88 13.14
CA ILE A 45 -3.05 15.81 13.88
C ILE A 45 -3.48 15.17 15.21
N PHE A 46 -4.07 13.97 15.14
CA PHE A 46 -4.57 13.28 16.32
C PHE A 46 -3.45 12.86 17.26
N PHE A 47 -2.28 12.53 16.72
CA PHE A 47 -1.10 12.25 17.53
C PHE A 47 -0.67 13.47 18.33
N LYS A 48 -0.60 14.64 17.70
CA LYS A 48 -0.24 15.87 18.42
C LYS A 48 -1.29 16.24 19.47
N GLN A 49 -2.57 16.15 19.11
CA GLN A 49 -3.67 16.70 19.92
C GLN A 49 -4.18 15.74 21.00
N TYR A 50 -4.06 14.42 20.84
CA TYR A 50 -4.65 13.43 21.73
C TYR A 50 -3.62 12.47 22.34
N TRP A 51 -2.81 11.80 21.51
CA TRP A 51 -1.88 10.78 22.02
C TRP A 51 -0.60 11.35 22.62
N SER A 52 -0.12 12.49 22.13
CA SER A 52 1.07 13.20 22.65
C SER A 52 0.67 14.48 23.40
N LEU A 53 -0.51 14.46 24.04
CA LEU A 53 -1.03 15.59 24.80
C LEU A 53 -0.04 16.01 25.91
N GLY A 54 0.09 17.32 26.11
CA GLY A 54 0.98 17.90 27.11
C GLY A 54 2.45 18.00 26.68
N ALA A 55 2.86 17.34 25.58
CA ALA A 55 4.15 17.60 24.97
C ALA A 55 4.13 18.92 24.20
N ASP A 56 5.22 19.67 24.24
CA ASP A 56 5.41 20.81 23.35
C ASP A 56 5.45 20.38 21.86
N THR A 57 5.39 21.35 20.96
CA THR A 57 5.35 21.08 19.50
C THR A 57 6.62 20.39 19.02
N SER A 58 7.80 20.78 19.53
CA SER A 58 9.08 20.20 19.12
C SER A 58 9.17 18.73 19.52
N LEU A 59 8.86 18.40 20.78
CA LEU A 59 8.90 17.03 21.29
C LEU A 59 7.89 16.13 20.59
N SER A 60 6.66 16.61 20.36
CA SER A 60 5.65 15.83 19.65
C SER A 60 6.03 15.56 18.20
N THR A 61 6.61 16.53 17.51
CA THR A 61 7.13 16.37 16.15
C THR A 61 8.31 15.39 16.13
N ALA A 62 9.22 15.47 17.11
CA ALA A 62 10.32 14.52 17.24
C ALA A 62 9.82 13.08 17.44
N ARG A 63 8.84 12.87 18.32
CA ARG A 63 8.21 11.55 18.53
C ARG A 63 7.60 10.98 17.24
N LEU A 64 6.82 11.78 16.52
CA LEU A 64 6.28 11.39 15.21
C LEU A 64 7.39 11.07 14.20
N GLY A 65 8.43 11.91 14.15
CA GLY A 65 9.58 11.72 13.29
C GLY A 65 10.26 10.38 13.55
N PHE A 66 10.56 10.06 14.82
CA PHE A 66 11.14 8.78 15.19
C PHE A 66 10.25 7.59 14.82
N GLY A 67 8.94 7.70 15.01
CA GLY A 67 7.99 6.67 14.58
C GLY A 67 8.02 6.43 13.07
N ASN A 68 7.97 7.50 12.27
CA ASN A 68 8.08 7.40 10.81
C ASN A 68 9.44 6.85 10.37
N SER A 69 10.54 7.28 10.99
CA SER A 69 11.88 6.75 10.68
C SER A 69 11.99 5.25 10.99
N LEU A 70 11.44 4.81 12.12
CA LEU A 70 11.42 3.39 12.49
C LEU A 70 10.57 2.58 11.50
N ALA A 71 9.37 3.05 11.15
CA ALA A 71 8.53 2.40 10.14
C ALA A 71 9.28 2.26 8.82
N SER A 72 9.84 3.35 8.29
CA SER A 72 10.59 3.35 7.04
C SER A 72 11.79 2.40 7.08
N LEU A 73 12.52 2.34 8.19
CA LEU A 73 13.65 1.42 8.34
C LEU A 73 13.20 -0.05 8.30
N LEU A 74 12.13 -0.39 9.02
CA LEU A 74 11.57 -1.74 9.02
C LEU A 74 11.04 -2.14 7.64
N ILE A 75 10.30 -1.24 6.98
CA ILE A 75 9.79 -1.44 5.62
C ILE A 75 10.96 -1.66 4.65
N ALA A 76 11.99 -0.81 4.70
CA ALA A 76 13.17 -0.93 3.85
C ALA A 76 13.91 -2.25 4.08
N ALA A 77 14.06 -2.68 5.33
CA ALA A 77 14.69 -3.96 5.67
C ALA A 77 13.86 -5.16 5.18
N MET A 78 12.53 -5.07 5.20
CA MET A 78 11.63 -6.12 4.73
C MET A 78 11.47 -6.14 3.20
N ALA A 79 11.68 -5.02 2.51
CA ALA A 79 11.40 -4.87 1.08
C ALA A 79 12.10 -5.91 0.18
N PRO A 80 13.39 -6.24 0.35
CA PRO A 80 14.04 -7.27 -0.48
C PRO A 80 13.41 -8.65 -0.33
N VAL A 81 13.01 -9.01 0.90
CA VAL A 81 12.38 -10.29 1.19
C VAL A 81 10.99 -10.34 0.58
N MET A 82 10.19 -9.27 0.75
CA MET A 82 8.86 -9.18 0.15
C MET A 82 8.91 -9.20 -1.38
N GLY A 83 9.85 -8.47 -1.98
CA GLY A 83 10.08 -8.48 -3.43
C GLY A 83 10.45 -9.87 -3.94
N ALA A 84 11.40 -10.55 -3.31
CA ALA A 84 11.78 -11.91 -3.69
C ALA A 84 10.62 -12.92 -3.56
N ILE A 85 9.72 -12.74 -2.58
CA ILE A 85 8.49 -13.55 -2.46
C ILE A 85 7.51 -13.20 -3.59
N ALA A 86 7.36 -11.92 -3.93
CA ALA A 86 6.49 -11.46 -5.00
C ALA A 86 6.93 -12.00 -6.38
N ASP A 87 8.24 -12.01 -6.64
CA ASP A 87 8.83 -12.49 -7.90
C ASP A 87 8.67 -14.00 -8.10
N ARG A 88 8.71 -14.79 -7.02
CA ARG A 88 8.68 -16.26 -7.07
C ARG A 88 7.27 -16.86 -6.97
N GLY A 89 6.26 -16.08 -6.59
CA GLY A 89 5.07 -16.63 -5.93
C GLY A 89 3.75 -16.59 -6.72
N ALA A 90 3.02 -17.71 -6.69
CA ALA A 90 1.58 -17.76 -6.97
C ALA A 90 0.71 -17.17 -5.84
N ALA A 91 1.30 -16.92 -4.66
CA ALA A 91 0.59 -16.49 -3.45
C ALA A 91 0.47 -14.96 -3.27
N ARG A 92 0.85 -14.15 -4.28
CA ARG A 92 0.82 -12.67 -4.24
C ARG A 92 -0.49 -12.11 -3.66
N LYS A 93 -1.64 -12.61 -4.13
CA LYS A 93 -2.96 -12.20 -3.64
C LYS A 93 -3.19 -12.51 -2.16
N LYS A 94 -2.69 -13.65 -1.66
CA LYS A 94 -2.81 -14.00 -0.24
C LYS A 94 -1.98 -13.04 0.63
N PHE A 95 -0.76 -12.74 0.22
CA PHE A 95 0.09 -11.78 0.94
C PHE A 95 -0.50 -10.37 0.93
N LEU A 96 -1.00 -9.91 -0.22
CA LEU A 96 -1.75 -8.65 -0.32
C LEU A 96 -2.86 -8.59 0.73
N MET A 97 -3.73 -9.60 0.79
CA MET A 97 -4.84 -9.61 1.76
C MET A 97 -4.34 -9.63 3.20
N THR A 98 -3.29 -10.40 3.52
CA THR A 98 -2.72 -10.44 4.88
C THR A 98 -2.23 -9.06 5.32
N PHE A 99 -1.47 -8.38 4.47
CA PHE A 99 -0.93 -7.05 4.77
C PHE A 99 -2.02 -5.97 4.80
N ALA A 100 -3.00 -6.05 3.89
CA ALA A 100 -4.17 -5.17 3.90
C ALA A 100 -4.96 -5.29 5.21
N TYR A 101 -5.26 -6.53 5.64
CA TYR A 101 -5.96 -6.75 6.91
C TYR A 101 -5.13 -6.35 8.11
N LEU A 102 -3.80 -6.53 8.09
CA LEU A 102 -2.93 -5.99 9.13
C LEU A 102 -3.09 -4.46 9.23
N GLY A 103 -3.03 -3.75 8.11
CA GLY A 103 -3.24 -2.30 8.05
C GLY A 103 -4.59 -1.88 8.63
N VAL A 104 -5.67 -2.54 8.21
CA VAL A 104 -7.04 -2.28 8.69
C VAL A 104 -7.17 -2.54 10.18
N LEU A 105 -6.70 -3.69 10.67
CA LEU A 105 -6.81 -4.07 12.08
C LEU A 105 -6.02 -3.13 12.98
N MET A 106 -4.80 -2.75 12.58
CA MET A 106 -3.98 -1.81 13.35
C MET A 106 -4.60 -0.42 13.35
N THR A 107 -5.15 0.03 12.22
CA THR A 107 -5.84 1.32 12.16
C THR A 107 -7.09 1.33 13.04
N ALA A 108 -7.89 0.26 13.03
CA ALA A 108 -9.03 0.11 13.92
C ALA A 108 -8.62 0.10 15.41
N LEU A 109 -7.47 -0.51 15.73
CA LEU A 109 -6.94 -0.57 17.08
C LEU A 109 -6.57 0.80 17.65
N LEU A 110 -6.35 1.83 16.80
CA LEU A 110 -6.14 3.20 17.28
C LEU A 110 -7.34 3.72 18.10
N TYR A 111 -8.55 3.22 17.86
CA TYR A 111 -9.76 3.61 18.60
C TYR A 111 -9.64 3.37 20.11
N VAL A 112 -8.95 2.30 20.52
CA VAL A 112 -8.82 1.93 21.94
C VAL A 112 -7.57 2.52 22.60
N VAL A 113 -6.73 3.24 21.84
CA VAL A 113 -5.51 3.86 22.38
C VAL A 113 -5.89 5.12 23.15
N GLY A 114 -5.66 5.10 24.45
CA GLY A 114 -6.03 6.20 25.34
C GLY A 114 -5.20 7.47 25.15
N GLN A 115 -5.74 8.59 25.63
CA GLN A 115 -5.08 9.89 25.66
C GLN A 115 -3.71 9.80 26.34
N GLY A 116 -2.71 10.49 25.78
CA GLY A 116 -1.34 10.49 26.31
C GLY A 116 -0.52 9.21 26.02
N GLN A 117 -1.12 8.15 25.48
CA GLN A 117 -0.43 6.88 25.17
C GLN A 117 0.33 6.92 23.83
N TRP A 118 1.19 7.91 23.66
CA TRP A 118 1.92 8.16 22.41
C TRP A 118 2.76 6.97 21.93
N LEU A 119 3.38 6.21 22.83
CA LEU A 119 4.17 5.02 22.46
C LEU A 119 3.30 3.94 21.83
N LEU A 120 2.13 3.67 22.41
CA LEU A 120 1.20 2.68 21.88
C LEU A 120 0.63 3.16 20.55
N ALA A 121 0.24 4.42 20.45
CA ALA A 121 -0.23 5.02 19.19
C ALA A 121 0.80 4.90 18.07
N LEU A 122 2.08 5.23 18.34
CA LEU A 122 3.17 5.05 17.37
C LEU A 122 3.36 3.58 17.00
N SER A 123 3.38 2.67 17.98
CA SER A 123 3.63 1.26 17.71
C SER A 123 2.55 0.65 16.81
N VAL A 124 1.29 0.99 17.10
CA VAL A 124 0.13 0.58 16.29
C VAL A 124 0.20 1.19 14.88
N TYR A 125 0.54 2.48 14.78
CA TYR A 125 0.69 3.15 13.49
C TYR A 125 1.84 2.59 12.65
N VAL A 126 2.98 2.28 13.26
CA VAL A 126 4.12 1.64 12.56
C VAL A 126 3.68 0.29 12.00
N ALA A 127 2.95 -0.51 12.77
CA ALA A 127 2.39 -1.77 12.28
C ALA A 127 1.37 -1.58 11.15
N ALA A 128 0.53 -0.53 11.23
CA ALA A 128 -0.39 -0.16 10.15
C ALA A 128 0.35 0.25 8.88
N ALA A 129 1.41 1.05 9.00
CA ALA A 129 2.26 1.49 7.88
C ALA A 129 2.99 0.30 7.22
N ILE A 130 3.48 -0.66 8.01
CA ILE A 130 4.04 -1.92 7.48
C ILE A 130 2.96 -2.72 6.73
N GLY A 131 1.74 -2.80 7.29
CA GLY A 131 0.56 -3.37 6.62
C GLY A 131 0.31 -2.73 5.26
N PHE A 132 0.21 -1.41 5.22
CA PHE A 132 0.02 -0.64 4.00
C PHE A 132 1.14 -0.88 2.97
N SER A 133 2.40 -0.65 3.35
CA SER A 133 3.55 -0.77 2.43
C SER A 133 3.74 -2.20 1.93
N GLY A 134 3.60 -3.21 2.78
CA GLY A 134 3.67 -4.61 2.36
C GLY A 134 2.55 -4.95 1.36
N SER A 135 1.34 -4.42 1.58
CA SER A 135 0.22 -4.66 0.67
C SER A 135 0.45 -4.07 -0.72
N ILE A 136 1.10 -2.90 -0.80
CA ILE A 136 1.47 -2.25 -2.07
C ILE A 136 2.46 -3.10 -2.85
N VAL A 137 3.51 -3.62 -2.21
CA VAL A 137 4.52 -4.46 -2.88
C VAL A 137 3.85 -5.65 -3.60
N PHE A 138 2.91 -6.33 -2.94
CA PHE A 138 2.21 -7.45 -3.55
C PHE A 138 1.13 -7.01 -4.54
N TYR A 139 0.51 -5.85 -4.34
CA TYR A 139 -0.44 -5.25 -5.27
C TYR A 139 0.20 -4.89 -6.62
N ASP A 140 1.34 -4.22 -6.60
CA ASP A 140 2.08 -3.84 -7.81
C ASP A 140 2.50 -5.09 -8.58
N SER A 141 2.93 -6.13 -7.87
CA SER A 141 3.32 -7.42 -8.47
C SER A 141 2.18 -8.14 -9.18
N LEU A 142 0.90 -7.77 -8.95
CA LEU A 142 -0.26 -8.35 -9.65
C LEU A 142 -0.55 -7.67 -10.99
N LEU A 143 -0.01 -6.48 -11.25
CA LEU A 143 -0.29 -5.73 -12.47
C LEU A 143 -0.06 -6.53 -13.77
N PRO A 144 1.05 -7.30 -13.93
CA PRO A 144 1.25 -8.11 -15.14
C PRO A 144 0.22 -9.23 -15.35
N ALA A 145 -0.49 -9.63 -14.29
CA ALA A 145 -1.58 -10.61 -14.39
C ALA A 145 -2.95 -9.95 -14.67
N VAL A 146 -3.05 -8.63 -14.50
CA VAL A 146 -4.29 -7.86 -14.65
C VAL A 146 -4.34 -7.10 -15.97
N ALA A 147 -3.20 -6.71 -16.53
CA ALA A 147 -3.12 -5.96 -17.77
C ALA A 147 -2.34 -6.72 -18.85
N SER A 148 -2.86 -6.71 -20.08
CA SER A 148 -2.09 -7.13 -21.26
C SER A 148 -1.06 -6.07 -21.62
N GLU A 149 0.05 -6.44 -22.27
CA GLU A 149 1.11 -5.50 -22.67
C GLU A 149 0.57 -4.27 -23.44
N THR A 150 -0.45 -4.47 -24.26
CA THR A 150 -1.13 -3.41 -25.04
C THR A 150 -1.99 -2.45 -24.22
N ASN A 151 -2.40 -2.81 -23.00
CA ASN A 151 -3.37 -2.05 -22.20
C ASN A 151 -2.82 -1.61 -20.83
N ILE A 152 -1.56 -1.91 -20.53
CA ILE A 152 -0.90 -1.54 -19.26
C ILE A 152 -0.99 -0.03 -19.01
N ASP A 153 -0.69 0.79 -20.02
CA ASP A 153 -0.70 2.26 -19.86
C ASP A 153 -2.10 2.80 -19.54
N PHE A 154 -3.14 2.24 -20.18
CA PHE A 154 -4.52 2.64 -19.94
C PHE A 154 -5.03 2.18 -18.56
N ILE A 155 -4.71 0.95 -18.17
CA ILE A 155 -5.15 0.40 -16.87
C ILE A 155 -4.42 1.10 -15.71
N SER A 156 -3.11 1.36 -15.88
CA SER A 156 -2.31 2.10 -14.91
C SER A 156 -2.80 3.55 -14.76
N SER A 157 -3.06 4.25 -15.87
CA SER A 157 -3.60 5.62 -15.82
C SER A 157 -5.01 5.68 -15.24
N LEU A 158 -5.86 4.68 -15.48
CA LEU A 158 -7.18 4.56 -14.83
C LEU A 158 -7.03 4.37 -13.32
N GLY A 159 -6.16 3.45 -12.88
CA GLY A 159 -5.86 3.24 -11.46
C GLY A 159 -5.40 4.53 -10.80
N TYR A 160 -4.38 5.16 -11.37
CA TYR A 160 -3.81 6.42 -10.87
C TYR A 160 -4.84 7.55 -10.80
N SER A 161 -5.72 7.67 -11.80
CA SER A 161 -6.78 8.68 -11.82
C SER A 161 -7.82 8.45 -10.73
N LEU A 162 -8.19 7.18 -10.48
CA LEU A 162 -9.04 6.84 -9.34
C LEU A 162 -8.30 7.08 -8.04
N GLY A 163 -7.03 6.70 -7.91
CA GLY A 163 -6.17 6.98 -6.76
C GLY A 163 -6.21 8.45 -6.34
N TYR A 164 -6.10 9.39 -7.29
CA TYR A 164 -6.25 10.82 -6.99
C TYR A 164 -7.64 11.21 -6.43
N LEU A 165 -8.72 10.61 -6.94
CA LEU A 165 -10.06 10.84 -6.40
C LEU A 165 -10.21 10.30 -4.97
N GLY A 166 -9.57 9.15 -4.68
CA GLY A 166 -9.53 8.59 -3.32
C GLY A 166 -8.67 9.42 -2.38
N GLY A 167 -7.56 9.98 -2.88
CA GLY A 167 -6.65 10.81 -2.11
C GLY A 167 -7.23 12.16 -1.70
N GLY A 168 -8.15 12.73 -2.49
CA GLY A 168 -8.71 14.06 -2.27
C GLY A 168 -10.02 14.12 -1.48
N LEU A 169 -10.58 12.98 -1.06
CA LEU A 169 -11.82 12.88 -0.27
C LEU A 169 -11.55 12.74 1.24
#